data_AF-A0A9D6VK21-F1
#
_entry.id   AF-A0A9D6VK21-F1
#
_cell.length_a   1.000
_cell.length_b   1.000
_cell.length_c   1.000
_cell.angle_alpha   90.00
_cell.angle_beta   90.00
_cell.angle_gamma   90.00
#
_symmetry.space_group_name_H-M   'P 1'
#
loop_
_entity.id
_entity.type
_entity.pdbx_description
1 polymer ?
#
loop_
_entity_poly.entity_id
_entity_poly.type
_entity_poly.pdbx_seq_one_letter_code
_entity_poly.pdbx_strand_id
1 'polypeptide(L)'
;MKIRGSLVAGICGLLIMLAMITIPAEANPLIYNGSSGSLGASATFNISGGNLLVTLTNTSSSDVLSQAGVLTGLFFEVAGDPLFSKTSAVIAPGSTVMFPPAGNPSGTGPTPVGSVGEEWGYRNGLAGYLSPTSTVNEAILSAAYGGVFSTWPGGGTSSLFTPGNLQGEAGPGKLQYGITSLLDNPLTGSTDVKGANALIQNSAIFTLGSLSGGFNLSSISNVYFQYGINITDPRFAGVEAPAVPEPSTFLLLLAGFAVAGVRKLIVK
;
A
#
# COMPACT_ATOMS: atom_id res chain seq x y z
N MET A 1 39.75 -12.54 -51.80
CA MET A 1 39.22 -12.95 -50.49
C MET A 1 38.44 -11.77 -49.87
N LYS A 2 37.12 -11.72 -50.12
CA LYS A 2 36.19 -10.66 -49.69
C LYS A 2 35.32 -11.22 -48.56
N ILE A 3 35.62 -10.90 -47.29
CA ILE A 3 34.82 -11.35 -46.12
C ILE A 3 34.32 -10.16 -45.27
N ARG A 4 34.55 -8.91 -45.68
CA ARG A 4 34.28 -7.74 -44.83
C ARG A 4 32.83 -7.22 -44.84
N GLY A 5 31.97 -7.71 -45.74
CA GLY A 5 30.60 -7.16 -45.92
C GLY A 5 29.51 -7.82 -45.08
N SER A 6 29.60 -9.13 -44.79
CA SER A 6 28.48 -9.88 -44.17
C SER A 6 28.44 -9.80 -42.64
N LEU A 7 29.55 -9.48 -41.97
CA LEU A 7 29.60 -9.38 -40.51
C LEU A 7 28.94 -8.10 -39.97
N VAL A 8 29.00 -7.00 -40.74
CA VAL A 8 28.45 -5.68 -40.34
C VAL A 8 26.92 -5.67 -40.45
N ALA A 9 26.35 -6.35 -41.44
CA ALA A 9 24.89 -6.47 -41.59
C ALA A 9 24.25 -7.34 -40.49
N GLY A 10 24.95 -8.38 -40.03
CA GLY A 10 24.46 -9.27 -38.96
C GLY A 10 24.40 -8.61 -37.58
N ILE A 11 25.35 -7.74 -37.24
CA ILE A 11 25.41 -7.05 -35.94
C ILE A 11 24.34 -5.94 -35.85
N CYS A 12 24.07 -5.22 -36.95
CA CYS A 12 22.97 -4.23 -36.98
C CYS A 12 21.58 -4.88 -36.88
N GLY A 13 21.37 -6.08 -37.46
CA GLY A 13 20.10 -6.79 -37.37
C GLY A 13 19.77 -7.31 -35.96
N LEU A 14 20.78 -7.78 -35.22
CA LEU A 14 20.61 -8.26 -33.84
C LEU A 14 20.32 -7.12 -32.85
N LEU A 15 20.90 -5.93 -33.06
CA LEU A 15 20.66 -4.74 -32.24
C LEU A 15 19.26 -4.13 -32.43
N ILE A 16 18.65 -4.27 -33.62
CA ILE A 16 17.28 -3.80 -33.88
C ILE A 16 16.24 -4.76 -33.29
N MET A 17 16.51 -6.07 -33.27
CA MET A 17 15.61 -7.04 -32.62
C MET A 17 15.59 -6.92 -31.08
N LEU A 18 16.68 -6.47 -30.45
CA LEU A 18 16.73 -6.22 -29.00
C LEU A 18 15.93 -4.97 -28.57
N ALA A 19 15.58 -4.08 -29.50
CA ALA A 19 14.85 -2.84 -29.23
C ALA A 19 13.32 -2.99 -29.22
N MET A 20 12.78 -4.17 -29.57
CA MET A 20 11.33 -4.41 -29.66
C MET A 20 10.72 -5.21 -28.50
N ILE A 21 11.50 -5.50 -27.45
CA ILE A 21 10.92 -5.98 -26.19
C ILE A 21 10.32 -4.76 -25.50
N THR A 22 9.06 -4.45 -25.85
CA THR A 22 8.25 -3.50 -25.08
C THR A 22 7.91 -4.14 -23.75
N ILE A 23 8.76 -3.90 -22.76
CA ILE A 23 8.41 -4.17 -21.37
C ILE A 23 7.24 -3.22 -21.06
N PRO A 24 6.09 -3.72 -20.58
CA PRO A 24 5.03 -2.81 -20.14
C PRO A 24 5.65 -1.87 -19.10
N ALA A 25 5.50 -0.56 -19.31
CA ALA A 25 5.84 0.43 -18.30
C ALA A 25 4.86 0.21 -17.14
N GLU A 26 5.29 -0.48 -16.08
CA GLU A 26 4.57 -0.43 -14.82
C GLU A 26 4.72 0.98 -14.27
N ALA A 27 3.65 1.52 -13.71
CA ALA A 27 3.75 2.80 -13.03
C ALA A 27 4.67 2.62 -11.82
N ASN A 28 5.74 3.41 -11.73
CA ASN A 28 6.61 3.40 -10.57
C ASN A 28 5.74 3.64 -9.32
N PRO A 29 5.76 2.75 -8.31
CA PRO A 29 4.93 2.91 -7.13
C PRO A 29 5.20 4.24 -6.44
N LEU A 30 4.13 4.88 -5.99
CA LEU A 30 4.19 6.09 -5.19
C LEU A 30 4.28 5.68 -3.72
N ILE A 31 5.35 6.10 -3.04
CA ILE A 31 5.64 5.68 -1.67
C ILE A 31 5.62 6.90 -0.75
N TYR A 32 4.90 6.81 0.35
CA TYR A 32 4.95 7.77 1.45
C TYR A 32 5.50 7.10 2.70
N ASN A 33 6.42 7.78 3.39
CA ASN A 33 6.97 7.34 4.67
C ASN A 33 6.78 8.42 5.73
N GLY A 34 6.49 8.03 6.97
CA GLY A 34 6.40 8.96 8.08
C GLY A 34 6.83 8.32 9.40
N SER A 35 7.23 9.15 10.36
CA SER A 35 7.56 8.71 11.72
C SER A 35 7.27 9.80 12.73
N SER A 36 6.92 9.41 13.95
CA SER A 36 6.77 10.32 15.09
C SER A 36 7.18 9.60 16.37
N GLY A 37 8.27 10.07 17.00
CA GLY A 37 8.87 9.36 18.14
C GLY A 37 9.30 7.94 17.76
N SER A 38 8.77 6.94 18.47
CA SER A 38 8.99 5.52 18.19
C SER A 38 8.07 4.93 17.13
N LEU A 39 7.09 5.69 16.63
CA LEU A 39 6.14 5.23 15.61
C LEU A 39 6.72 5.44 14.21
N GLY A 40 6.43 4.53 13.29
CA GLY A 40 6.87 4.61 11.90
C GLY A 40 5.88 3.91 10.99
N ALA A 41 5.53 4.52 9.86
CA ALA A 41 4.62 3.91 8.90
C ALA A 41 5.02 4.22 7.46
N SER A 42 4.61 3.34 6.54
CA SER A 42 4.68 3.59 5.11
C SER A 42 3.40 3.18 4.39
N ALA A 43 3.08 3.89 3.32
CA ALA A 43 2.03 3.55 2.37
C ALA A 43 2.63 3.51 0.96
N THR A 44 2.44 2.39 0.27
CA THR A 44 2.83 2.23 -1.14
C THR A 44 1.57 2.13 -1.99
N PHE A 45 1.43 3.04 -2.95
CA PHE A 45 0.36 3.08 -3.91
C PHE A 45 0.88 2.58 -5.27
N ASN A 46 0.17 1.63 -5.86
CA ASN A 46 0.49 1.08 -7.18
C ASN A 46 -0.78 0.86 -8.00
N ILE A 47 -0.66 0.86 -9.33
CA ILE A 47 -1.77 0.52 -10.24
C ILE A 47 -1.50 -0.85 -10.84
N SER A 48 -2.45 -1.78 -10.68
CA SER A 48 -2.38 -3.10 -11.31
C SER A 48 -3.76 -3.61 -11.70
N GLY A 49 -3.90 -4.09 -12.94
CA GLY A 49 -5.16 -4.66 -13.44
C GLY A 49 -6.35 -3.70 -13.38
N GLY A 50 -6.13 -2.38 -13.48
CA GLY A 50 -7.18 -1.38 -13.34
C GLY A 50 -7.62 -1.09 -11.89
N ASN A 51 -6.85 -1.54 -10.90
CA ASN A 51 -7.08 -1.28 -9.48
C ASN A 51 -5.92 -0.47 -8.89
N LEU A 52 -6.24 0.32 -7.86
CA LEU A 52 -5.28 0.92 -6.95
C LEU A 52 -4.98 -0.07 -5.83
N LEU A 53 -3.73 -0.50 -5.75
CA LEU A 53 -3.21 -1.32 -4.68
C LEU A 53 -2.54 -0.41 -3.66
N VAL A 54 -2.96 -0.52 -2.40
CA VAL A 54 -2.41 0.23 -1.27
C VAL A 54 -1.81 -0.74 -0.28
N THR A 55 -0.49 -0.75 -0.14
CA THR A 55 0.21 -1.51 0.90
C THR A 55 0.49 -0.61 2.08
N LEU A 56 -0.11 -0.89 3.23
CA LEU A 56 0.10 -0.16 4.48
C LEU A 56 0.99 -0.97 5.42
N THR A 57 2.05 -0.36 5.91
CA THR A 57 3.07 -1.03 6.74
C THR A 57 3.34 -0.23 8.01
N ASN A 58 3.43 -0.91 9.16
CA ASN A 58 4.00 -0.34 10.37
C ASN A 58 5.51 -0.58 10.37
N THR A 59 6.27 0.48 10.07
CA THR A 59 7.74 0.46 9.95
C THR A 59 8.45 0.78 11.25
N SER A 60 7.72 0.91 12.37
CA SER A 60 8.33 1.07 13.69
C SER A 60 9.29 -0.08 13.99
N SER A 61 10.39 0.24 14.68
CA SER A 61 11.33 -0.73 15.24
C SER A 61 11.11 -0.98 16.73
N SER A 62 10.03 -0.43 17.29
CA SER A 62 9.71 -0.52 18.71
C SER A 62 8.63 -1.55 18.97
N ASP A 63 8.68 -2.13 20.16
CA ASP A 63 7.65 -3.01 20.73
C ASP A 63 6.33 -2.27 20.94
N VAL A 64 5.18 -2.89 20.65
CA VAL A 64 3.87 -2.25 20.76
C VAL A 64 3.31 -2.48 22.16
N LEU A 65 3.54 -1.52 23.04
CA LEU A 65 3.17 -1.66 24.46
C LEU A 65 1.73 -1.20 24.78
N SER A 66 1.03 -0.55 23.86
CA SER A 66 -0.34 -0.04 24.05
C SER A 66 -1.04 0.18 22.71
N GLN A 67 -2.36 0.40 22.76
CA GLN A 67 -3.18 0.65 21.55
C GLN A 67 -2.65 1.79 20.67
N ALA A 68 -2.06 2.83 21.27
CA ALA A 68 -1.52 3.98 20.55
C ALA A 68 -0.27 3.63 19.70
N GLY A 69 0.29 2.42 19.86
CA GLY A 69 1.37 1.89 19.01
C GLY A 69 0.89 1.01 17.85
N VAL A 70 -0.43 0.80 17.70
CA VAL A 70 -1.00 0.02 16.59
C VAL A 70 -1.42 0.97 15.47
N LEU A 71 -0.98 0.69 14.24
CA LEU A 71 -1.35 1.43 13.03
C LEU A 71 -2.72 0.96 12.53
N THR A 72 -3.69 1.86 12.49
CA THR A 72 -5.12 1.54 12.35
C THR A 72 -5.80 2.38 11.29
N GLY A 73 -5.05 3.27 10.62
CA GLY A 73 -5.61 4.09 9.58
C GLY A 73 -4.59 4.74 8.64
N LEU A 74 -5.06 4.96 7.42
CA LEU A 74 -4.42 5.75 6.39
C LEU A 74 -5.46 6.75 5.87
N PHE A 75 -5.14 8.03 5.93
CA PHE A 75 -5.90 9.10 5.28
C PHE A 75 -5.06 9.65 4.13
N PHE A 76 -5.70 10.00 3.03
CA PHE A 76 -5.02 10.60 1.89
C PHE A 76 -5.99 11.45 1.07
N GLU A 77 -5.42 12.33 0.26
CA GLU A 77 -6.15 13.09 -0.73
C GLU A 77 -5.95 12.46 -2.10
N VAL A 78 -7.02 12.44 -2.88
CA VAL A 78 -6.99 12.13 -4.31
C VAL A 78 -7.67 13.27 -5.06
N ALA A 79 -6.93 13.92 -5.96
CA ALA A 79 -7.46 15.01 -6.76
C ALA A 79 -8.69 14.56 -7.56
N GLY A 80 -9.77 15.33 -7.49
CA GLY A 80 -11.04 15.02 -8.13
C GLY A 80 -11.97 14.11 -7.32
N ASP A 81 -11.55 13.65 -6.13
CA ASP A 81 -12.38 12.88 -5.18
C ASP A 81 -13.10 11.65 -5.81
N PRO A 82 -12.37 10.76 -6.50
CA PRO A 82 -12.98 9.61 -7.16
C PRO A 82 -13.48 8.59 -6.14
N LEU A 83 -14.70 8.10 -6.33
CA LEU A 83 -15.23 7.00 -5.53
C LEU A 83 -14.69 5.65 -6.01
N PHE A 84 -13.85 5.00 -5.20
CA PHE A 84 -13.37 3.65 -5.49
C PHE A 84 -14.31 2.54 -5.03
N SER A 85 -14.27 1.40 -5.71
CA SER A 85 -14.89 0.17 -5.22
C SER A 85 -13.92 -0.60 -4.31
N LYS A 86 -14.47 -1.41 -3.39
CA LYS A 86 -13.68 -2.12 -2.38
C LYS A 86 -13.50 -3.56 -2.81
N THR A 87 -12.39 -3.85 -3.46
CA THR A 87 -12.17 -5.14 -4.12
C THR A 87 -11.71 -6.20 -3.13
N SER A 88 -10.71 -5.90 -2.29
CA SER A 88 -10.21 -6.84 -1.27
C SER A 88 -9.31 -6.16 -0.24
N ALA A 89 -9.21 -6.76 0.95
CA ALA A 89 -8.12 -6.50 1.90
C ALA A 89 -7.50 -7.82 2.34
N VAL A 90 -6.18 -7.91 2.30
CA VAL A 90 -5.42 -9.13 2.62
C VAL A 90 -4.16 -8.80 3.39
N ILE A 91 -3.71 -9.75 4.20
CA ILE A 91 -2.40 -9.70 4.87
C ILE A 91 -1.32 -9.75 3.80
N ALA A 92 -0.34 -8.86 3.87
CA ALA A 92 0.74 -8.81 2.90
C ALA A 92 1.68 -10.03 3.03
N PRO A 93 2.33 -10.48 1.95
CA PRO A 93 3.37 -11.50 2.04
C PRO A 93 4.47 -11.13 3.04
N GLY A 94 4.85 -12.08 3.90
CA GLY A 94 5.85 -11.86 4.95
C GLY A 94 5.30 -11.29 6.27
N SER A 95 4.02 -10.94 6.32
CA SER A 95 3.30 -10.57 7.55
C SER A 95 2.72 -11.80 8.26
N THR A 96 2.40 -11.66 9.54
CA THR A 96 1.78 -12.72 10.35
C THR A 96 0.59 -12.19 11.13
N VAL A 97 -0.26 -13.09 11.65
CA VAL A 97 -1.36 -12.72 12.55
C VAL A 97 -0.96 -13.07 13.97
N MET A 98 -0.94 -12.06 14.84
CA MET A 98 -0.81 -12.25 16.28
C MET A 98 -2.19 -12.55 16.86
N PHE A 99 -2.24 -13.47 17.83
CA PHE A 99 -3.47 -13.89 18.51
C PHE A 99 -4.61 -14.32 17.57
N PRO A 100 -4.34 -15.21 16.60
CA PRO A 100 -5.36 -15.68 15.68
C PRO A 100 -6.48 -16.43 16.42
N PRO A 101 -7.70 -16.45 15.86
CA PRO A 101 -8.83 -17.11 16.51
C PRO A 101 -8.59 -18.62 16.64
N ALA A 102 -9.14 -19.20 17.71
CA ALA A 102 -9.08 -20.64 17.94
C ALA A 102 -9.70 -21.40 16.76
N GLY A 103 -8.95 -22.35 16.19
CA GLY A 103 -9.35 -23.12 15.01
C GLY A 103 -8.87 -22.52 13.67
N ASN A 104 -8.23 -21.36 13.68
CA ASN A 104 -7.61 -20.75 12.50
C ASN A 104 -6.24 -20.13 12.84
N PRO A 105 -5.27 -20.94 13.29
CA PRO A 105 -3.99 -20.47 13.84
C PRO A 105 -3.09 -19.78 12.81
N SER A 106 -3.38 -19.94 11.51
CA SER A 106 -2.68 -19.29 10.42
C SER A 106 -3.26 -17.91 10.08
N GLY A 107 -4.39 -17.52 10.66
CA GLY A 107 -5.11 -16.32 10.20
C GLY A 107 -5.63 -16.49 8.77
N THR A 108 -5.89 -17.72 8.34
CA THR A 108 -6.35 -18.06 7.00
C THR A 108 -7.76 -18.62 7.12
N GLY A 109 -8.75 -17.73 7.12
CA GLY A 109 -10.16 -18.13 7.06
C GLY A 109 -10.44 -19.01 5.83
N PRO A 110 -11.62 -19.64 5.74
CA PRO A 110 -11.94 -20.61 4.68
C PRO A 110 -11.93 -20.03 3.24
N THR A 111 -11.73 -18.73 3.04
CA THR A 111 -11.63 -18.06 1.74
C THR A 111 -10.99 -16.67 1.87
N PRO A 112 -10.36 -16.14 0.80
CA PRO A 112 -8.95 -16.37 0.44
C PRO A 112 -8.01 -16.32 1.65
N VAL A 113 -6.90 -17.06 1.58
CA VAL A 113 -5.84 -17.12 2.59
C VAL A 113 -5.42 -15.71 3.02
N GLY A 114 -5.62 -15.37 4.29
CA GLY A 114 -5.18 -14.10 4.88
C GLY A 114 -6.07 -12.88 4.61
N SER A 115 -7.35 -13.04 4.26
CA SER A 115 -8.24 -11.89 4.14
C SER A 115 -8.53 -11.21 5.49
N VAL A 116 -8.56 -9.88 5.48
CA VAL A 116 -8.93 -8.99 6.61
C VAL A 116 -9.99 -7.98 6.15
N GLY A 117 -10.85 -8.43 5.23
CA GLY A 117 -11.74 -7.57 4.45
C GLY A 117 -12.82 -6.91 5.29
N GLU A 118 -13.42 -7.67 6.20
CA GLU A 118 -14.54 -7.21 7.01
C GLU A 118 -14.09 -6.43 8.25
N GLU A 119 -12.79 -6.32 8.50
CA GLU A 119 -12.21 -5.60 9.64
C GLU A 119 -11.56 -4.28 9.23
N TRP A 120 -11.42 -4.06 7.93
CA TRP A 120 -11.00 -2.80 7.35
C TRP A 120 -12.11 -2.20 6.51
N GLY A 121 -12.21 -0.88 6.57
CA GLY A 121 -13.16 -0.11 5.78
C GLY A 121 -12.48 0.93 4.92
N TYR A 122 -13.05 1.20 3.75
CA TYR A 122 -12.70 2.34 2.92
C TYR A 122 -13.82 3.38 2.93
N ARG A 123 -13.43 4.66 2.99
CA ARG A 123 -14.34 5.80 2.94
C ARG A 123 -13.78 6.91 2.05
N ASN A 124 -14.68 7.46 1.23
CA ASN A 124 -14.50 8.64 0.40
C ASN A 124 -15.30 9.83 0.98
N GLY A 125 -15.08 11.05 0.47
CA GLY A 125 -15.86 12.24 0.84
C GLY A 125 -15.55 12.76 2.23
N LEU A 126 -14.27 12.70 2.64
CA LEU A 126 -13.79 13.07 3.98
C LEU A 126 -13.28 14.52 4.11
N ALA A 127 -13.55 15.38 3.13
CA ALA A 127 -13.12 16.77 3.17
C ALA A 127 -13.57 17.44 4.49
N GLY A 128 -12.64 18.07 5.21
CA GLY A 128 -12.92 18.71 6.49
C GLY A 128 -12.99 17.77 7.71
N TYR A 129 -12.85 16.44 7.53
CA TYR A 129 -13.03 15.47 8.62
C TYR A 129 -11.92 15.52 9.67
N LEU A 130 -10.64 15.52 9.26
CA LEU A 130 -9.51 15.55 10.21
C LEU A 130 -9.34 16.93 10.86
N SER A 131 -9.68 17.98 10.13
CA SER A 131 -9.73 19.37 10.57
C SER A 131 -10.52 20.19 9.54
N PRO A 132 -11.04 21.38 9.89
CA PRO A 132 -11.79 22.23 8.94
C PRO A 132 -11.04 22.62 7.67
N THR A 133 -9.71 22.53 7.68
CA THR A 133 -8.84 22.86 6.55
C THR A 133 -8.21 21.63 5.90
N SER A 134 -8.56 20.43 6.35
CA SER A 134 -8.00 19.20 5.79
C SER A 134 -8.61 18.89 4.43
N THR A 135 -7.75 18.62 3.46
CA THR A 135 -8.11 18.27 2.09
C THR A 135 -8.16 16.76 1.86
N VAL A 136 -7.85 15.94 2.87
CA VAL A 136 -8.00 14.48 2.74
C VAL A 136 -9.45 14.15 2.42
N ASN A 137 -9.64 13.26 1.48
CA ASN A 137 -10.95 12.84 1.02
C ASN A 137 -11.11 11.32 1.00
N GLU A 138 -10.01 10.58 1.09
CA GLU A 138 -9.98 9.12 1.22
C GLU A 138 -9.48 8.66 2.58
N ALA A 139 -9.98 7.52 3.04
CA ALA A 139 -9.45 6.79 4.18
C ALA A 139 -9.60 5.27 4.07
N ILE A 140 -8.61 4.55 4.59
CA ILE A 140 -8.63 3.12 4.85
C ILE A 140 -8.38 2.90 6.34
N LEU A 141 -9.32 2.29 7.05
CA LEU A 141 -9.35 2.32 8.52
C LEU A 141 -9.83 0.98 9.10
N SER A 142 -9.20 0.50 10.17
CA SER A 142 -9.71 -0.62 10.99
C SER A 142 -10.43 -0.17 12.26
N ALA A 143 -10.29 1.11 12.63
CA ALA A 143 -11.01 1.70 13.76
C ALA A 143 -12.09 2.69 13.31
N ALA A 144 -13.11 2.90 14.16
CA ALA A 144 -14.30 3.69 13.81
C ALA A 144 -14.14 5.21 13.97
N TYR A 145 -13.15 5.69 14.74
CA TYR A 145 -12.83 7.11 14.96
C TYR A 145 -14.05 8.03 15.17
N GLY A 146 -14.90 7.71 16.15
CA GLY A 146 -16.03 8.59 16.49
C GLY A 146 -17.12 8.67 15.41
N GLY A 147 -17.27 7.64 14.58
CA GLY A 147 -18.37 7.55 13.63
C GLY A 147 -18.06 7.98 12.20
N VAL A 148 -16.77 7.96 11.84
CA VAL A 148 -16.44 7.53 10.47
C VAL A 148 -17.20 6.22 10.25
N PHE A 149 -17.74 5.85 9.10
CA PHE A 149 -18.59 4.64 8.97
C PHE A 149 -19.96 4.63 9.67
N SER A 150 -20.18 5.24 10.85
CA SER A 150 -21.51 5.23 11.51
C SER A 150 -22.53 6.21 10.92
N THR A 151 -22.06 7.22 10.17
CA THR A 151 -22.87 8.28 9.55
C THR A 151 -23.36 7.97 8.13
N TRP A 152 -23.18 6.74 7.63
CA TRP A 152 -23.51 6.39 6.25
C TRP A 152 -24.96 5.87 6.08
N PRO A 153 -25.71 6.32 5.05
CA PRO A 153 -26.98 5.71 4.69
C PRO A 153 -26.73 4.28 4.18
N GLY A 154 -26.93 3.29 5.04
CA GLY A 154 -26.67 1.87 4.74
C GLY A 154 -26.08 1.04 5.88
N GLY A 155 -25.62 1.65 6.98
CA GLY A 155 -25.27 0.94 8.22
C GLY A 155 -24.11 -0.08 8.11
N GLY A 156 -22.92 0.30 8.60
CA GLY A 156 -21.89 -0.59 9.14
C GLY A 156 -21.10 -1.50 8.17
N THR A 157 -21.73 -2.07 7.13
CA THR A 157 -21.12 -3.12 6.29
C THR A 157 -20.80 -2.67 4.87
N SER A 158 -21.43 -1.59 4.37
CA SER A 158 -21.23 -1.09 3.00
C SER A 158 -19.87 -0.44 2.77
N SER A 159 -19.09 -0.19 3.84
CA SER A 159 -17.75 0.38 3.79
C SER A 159 -16.65 -0.67 3.90
N LEU A 160 -16.99 -1.94 4.13
CA LEU A 160 -16.03 -3.02 4.32
C LEU A 160 -15.47 -3.49 2.99
N PHE A 161 -14.24 -3.98 3.02
CA PHE A 161 -13.74 -4.81 1.94
C PHE A 161 -14.41 -6.19 2.01
N THR A 162 -14.37 -6.91 0.91
CA THR A 162 -14.94 -8.27 0.81
C THR A 162 -13.94 -9.18 0.08
N PRO A 163 -14.11 -10.52 0.18
CA PRO A 163 -14.91 -11.25 1.16
C PRO A 163 -14.10 -11.55 2.44
N GLY A 164 -14.77 -11.58 3.59
CA GLY A 164 -14.26 -12.34 4.73
C GLY A 164 -13.92 -11.50 5.97
N ASN A 165 -14.44 -11.97 7.09
CA ASN A 165 -14.03 -11.66 8.45
C ASN A 165 -13.15 -12.79 8.97
N LEU A 166 -11.97 -12.44 9.42
CA LEU A 166 -11.03 -13.35 10.02
C LEU A 166 -11.34 -13.57 11.52
N GLN A 167 -11.81 -12.56 12.27
CA GLN A 167 -12.27 -12.71 13.67
C GLN A 167 -13.14 -11.55 14.17
N GLY A 168 -14.11 -11.87 15.03
CA GLY A 168 -14.81 -10.89 15.85
C GLY A 168 -16.07 -10.37 15.17
N GLU A 169 -16.55 -9.22 15.62
CA GLU A 169 -17.65 -8.52 14.95
C GLU A 169 -17.14 -7.95 13.62
N ALA A 170 -17.89 -8.18 12.54
CA ALA A 170 -17.59 -7.53 11.26
C ALA A 170 -17.72 -6.01 11.41
N GLY A 171 -16.69 -5.28 10.98
CA GLY A 171 -16.68 -3.83 10.89
C GLY A 171 -15.53 -3.14 11.64
N PRO A 172 -15.10 -1.93 11.19
CA PRO A 172 -14.18 -1.08 11.92
C PRO A 172 -14.85 -0.64 13.22
N GLY A 173 -14.23 -0.93 14.36
CA GLY A 173 -14.92 -0.75 15.63
C GLY A 173 -14.02 -0.65 16.85
N LYS A 174 -12.94 -1.42 16.90
CA LYS A 174 -11.95 -1.37 17.99
C LYS A 174 -10.54 -1.57 17.39
N LEU A 175 -9.64 -2.17 18.16
CA LEU A 175 -8.24 -2.39 17.76
C LEU A 175 -8.05 -3.57 16.78
N GLN A 176 -9.10 -4.37 16.52
CA GLN A 176 -8.98 -5.61 15.75
C GLN A 176 -8.32 -5.35 14.39
N TYR A 177 -7.35 -6.20 14.05
CA TYR A 177 -6.60 -6.18 12.80
C TYR A 177 -5.90 -4.88 12.44
N GLY A 178 -5.69 -4.01 13.42
CA GLY A 178 -4.63 -3.01 13.33
C GLY A 178 -3.26 -3.66 13.10
N ILE A 179 -2.34 -2.87 12.58
CA ILE A 179 -1.02 -3.31 12.15
C ILE A 179 0.02 -2.98 13.23
N THR A 180 0.63 -4.01 13.81
CA THR A 180 1.75 -3.87 14.75
C THR A 180 3.08 -3.88 14.01
N SER A 181 4.13 -3.45 14.69
CA SER A 181 5.48 -3.41 14.14
C SER A 181 6.03 -4.82 13.91
N LEU A 182 6.96 -4.97 12.96
CA LEU A 182 7.62 -6.26 12.71
C LEU A 182 8.37 -6.81 13.94
N LEU A 183 8.77 -5.92 14.86
CA LEU A 183 9.51 -6.28 16.08
C LEU A 183 8.63 -6.38 17.33
N ASP A 184 7.30 -6.32 17.16
CA ASP A 184 6.35 -6.43 18.26
C ASP A 184 6.45 -7.78 18.98
N ASN A 185 6.47 -7.76 20.31
CA ASN A 185 6.56 -8.95 21.14
C ASN A 185 5.17 -9.31 21.69
N PRO A 186 4.57 -10.45 21.30
CA PRO A 186 3.22 -10.83 21.73
C PRO A 186 3.06 -11.06 23.24
N LEU A 187 4.16 -11.06 24.01
CA LEU A 187 4.16 -11.30 25.45
C LEU A 187 4.20 -10.01 26.28
N THR A 188 4.46 -8.85 25.69
CA THR A 188 4.59 -7.54 26.36
C THR A 188 3.40 -6.64 26.04
N GLY A 189 3.31 -5.48 26.71
CA GLY A 189 2.23 -4.51 26.50
C GLY A 189 0.98 -4.68 27.35
N SER A 190 -0.01 -3.80 27.10
CA SER A 190 -1.31 -3.81 27.78
C SER A 190 -2.20 -4.97 27.33
N THR A 191 -3.28 -5.24 28.07
CA THR A 191 -4.25 -6.29 27.72
C THR A 191 -4.94 -6.06 26.38
N ASP A 192 -4.99 -4.81 25.91
CA ASP A 192 -5.64 -4.47 24.64
C ASP A 192 -4.84 -4.94 23.42
N VAL A 193 -3.51 -4.99 23.55
CA VAL A 193 -2.58 -5.45 22.51
C VAL A 193 -2.13 -6.90 22.76
N LYS A 194 -2.73 -7.59 23.74
CA LYS A 194 -2.41 -8.97 24.10
C LYS A 194 -3.64 -9.88 24.05
N GLY A 195 -3.66 -10.84 23.14
CA GLY A 195 -4.46 -12.07 23.25
C GLY A 195 -5.98 -11.95 23.05
N ALA A 196 -6.57 -10.76 23.12
CA ALA A 196 -8.02 -10.58 22.97
C ALA A 196 -8.46 -10.38 21.51
N ASN A 197 -7.63 -9.70 20.72
CA ASN A 197 -7.94 -9.33 19.35
C ASN A 197 -6.78 -9.76 18.45
N ALA A 198 -7.11 -10.32 17.29
CA ALA A 198 -6.11 -10.59 16.28
C ALA A 198 -5.52 -9.27 15.75
N LEU A 199 -4.20 -9.23 15.57
CA LEU A 199 -3.46 -8.08 15.04
C LEU A 199 -2.58 -8.55 13.87
N ILE A 200 -2.35 -7.67 12.91
CA ILE A 200 -1.47 -7.96 11.77
C ILE A 200 -0.07 -7.48 12.13
N GLN A 201 0.90 -8.37 12.21
CA GLN A 201 2.28 -7.97 12.35
C GLN A 201 2.83 -7.60 10.97
N ASN A 202 3.43 -6.41 10.84
CA ASN A 202 4.07 -5.83 9.66
C ASN A 202 3.16 -5.05 8.68
N SER A 203 2.37 -5.71 7.82
CA SER A 203 1.66 -5.01 6.73
C SER A 203 0.42 -5.71 6.16
N ALA A 204 -0.46 -4.91 5.55
CA ALA A 204 -1.66 -5.34 4.83
C ALA A 204 -1.75 -4.65 3.44
N ILE A 205 -2.44 -5.30 2.51
CA ILE A 205 -2.68 -4.82 1.14
C ILE A 205 -4.18 -4.64 0.92
N PHE A 206 -4.56 -3.45 0.48
CA PHE A 206 -5.92 -3.07 0.11
C PHE A 206 -6.00 -2.88 -1.39
N THR A 207 -7.03 -3.44 -2.01
CA THR A 207 -7.30 -3.28 -3.44
C THR A 207 -8.57 -2.46 -3.62
N LEU A 208 -8.42 -1.29 -4.22
CA LEU A 208 -9.47 -0.35 -4.56
C LEU A 208 -9.70 -0.39 -6.08
N GLY A 209 -10.90 -0.76 -6.50
CA GLY A 209 -11.26 -0.91 -7.91
C GLY A 209 -11.94 0.32 -8.49
N SER A 210 -12.49 0.14 -9.70
CA SER A 210 -13.20 1.18 -10.44
C SER A 210 -12.35 2.43 -10.74
N LEU A 211 -11.06 2.25 -11.02
CA LEU A 211 -10.21 3.36 -11.45
C LEU A 211 -10.77 3.99 -12.72
N SER A 212 -10.98 5.31 -12.67
CA SER A 212 -11.42 6.07 -13.84
C SER A 212 -10.35 6.09 -14.93
N GLY A 213 -10.78 6.15 -16.19
CA GLY A 213 -9.86 6.36 -17.31
C GLY A 213 -9.12 7.69 -17.14
N GLY A 214 -7.81 7.63 -16.89
CA GLY A 214 -6.98 8.81 -16.64
C GLY A 214 -6.52 9.00 -15.19
N PHE A 215 -6.88 8.11 -14.27
CA PHE A 215 -6.30 8.11 -12.93
C PHE A 215 -4.77 7.96 -12.99
N ASN A 216 -4.06 8.74 -12.18
CA ASN A 216 -2.60 8.73 -12.09
C ASN A 216 -2.20 8.77 -10.61
N LEU A 217 -1.19 8.01 -10.21
CA LEU A 217 -0.66 8.04 -8.84
C LEU A 217 -0.27 9.46 -8.40
N SER A 218 0.18 10.33 -9.31
CA SER A 218 0.50 11.73 -9.00
C SER A 218 -0.71 12.57 -8.55
N SER A 219 -1.94 12.07 -8.65
CA SER A 219 -3.12 12.73 -8.08
C SER A 219 -3.28 12.47 -6.58
N ILE A 220 -2.47 11.57 -6.00
CA ILE A 220 -2.50 11.26 -4.57
C ILE A 220 -1.58 12.24 -3.84
N SER A 221 -2.05 12.79 -2.72
CA SER A 221 -1.28 13.71 -1.88
C SER A 221 -1.75 13.68 -0.43
N ASN A 222 -1.12 14.49 0.43
CA ASN A 222 -1.56 14.75 1.81
C ASN A 222 -1.85 13.46 2.61
N VAL A 223 -0.89 12.54 2.61
CA VAL A 223 -1.00 11.26 3.30
C VAL A 223 -0.78 11.44 4.81
N TYR A 224 -1.64 10.85 5.62
CA TYR A 224 -1.50 10.79 7.07
C TYR A 224 -1.69 9.37 7.59
N PHE A 225 -0.81 8.98 8.50
CA PHE A 225 -0.89 7.71 9.21
C PHE A 225 -1.54 7.93 10.56
N GLN A 226 -2.53 7.10 10.89
CA GLN A 226 -3.28 7.16 12.14
C GLN A 226 -3.03 5.90 12.96
N TYR A 227 -2.68 6.11 14.22
CA TYR A 227 -2.50 5.08 15.22
C TYR A 227 -3.64 5.09 16.23
N GLY A 228 -3.85 3.97 16.92
CA GLY A 228 -4.84 3.85 17.99
C GLY A 228 -6.30 3.77 17.50
N ILE A 229 -7.26 4.03 18.38
CA ILE A 229 -8.69 3.86 18.09
C ILE A 229 -9.48 5.16 18.15
N ASN A 230 -8.86 6.23 18.66
CA ASN A 230 -9.44 7.57 18.74
C ASN A 230 -8.84 8.48 17.68
N ILE A 231 -9.63 9.43 17.16
CA ILE A 231 -9.12 10.38 16.16
C ILE A 231 -8.08 11.35 16.74
N THR A 232 -7.99 11.40 18.07
CA THR A 232 -7.02 12.17 18.85
C THR A 232 -5.76 11.38 19.19
N ASP A 233 -5.71 10.08 18.89
CA ASP A 233 -4.51 9.26 19.06
C ASP A 233 -3.43 9.71 18.05
N PRO A 234 -2.16 9.28 18.21
CA PRO A 234 -1.05 9.78 17.41
C PRO A 234 -1.32 9.70 15.91
N ARG A 235 -1.08 10.83 15.25
CA ARG A 235 -1.18 10.99 13.80
C ARG A 235 0.00 11.80 13.30
N PHE A 236 0.54 11.43 12.14
CA PHE A 236 1.61 12.17 11.50
C PHE A 236 1.51 12.09 9.98
N ALA A 237 2.04 13.12 9.31
CA ALA A 237 2.07 13.18 7.86
C ALA A 237 3.12 12.22 7.28
N GLY A 238 2.79 11.63 6.13
CA GLY A 238 3.74 10.97 5.27
C GLY A 238 4.43 11.97 4.34
N VAL A 239 5.70 11.73 4.09
CA VAL A 239 6.51 12.44 3.09
C VAL A 239 6.74 11.50 1.92
N GLU A 240 6.52 12.00 0.72
CA GLU A 240 6.76 11.25 -0.51
C GLU A 240 8.24 10.88 -0.60
N ALA A 241 8.52 9.59 -0.82
CA ALA A 241 9.86 9.10 -1.06
C ALA A 241 10.32 9.53 -2.47
N PRO A 242 11.60 9.87 -2.65
CA PRO A 242 12.10 10.21 -3.98
C PRO A 242 11.93 9.01 -4.92
N ALA A 243 11.37 9.26 -6.10
CA ALA A 243 11.26 8.25 -7.14
C ALA A 243 12.66 7.73 -7.50
N VAL A 244 12.89 6.43 -7.25
CA VAL A 244 14.12 5.77 -7.69
C VAL A 244 13.98 5.47 -9.17
N PRO A 245 14.89 5.97 -10.06
CA PRO A 245 14.82 5.67 -11.48
C PRO A 245 14.93 4.16 -11.71
N GLU A 246 14.04 3.62 -12.56
CA GLU A 246 14.04 2.18 -12.80
C GLU A 246 15.39 1.71 -13.38
N PRO A 247 15.87 0.51 -12.99
CA PRO A 247 17.13 -0.04 -13.49
C PRO A 247 17.21 -0.12 -15.03
N SER A 248 16.06 -0.27 -15.68
CA SER A 248 15.89 -0.27 -17.14
C SER A 248 16.32 1.07 -17.78
N THR A 249 16.10 2.20 -17.11
CA THR A 249 16.49 3.53 -17.57
C THR A 249 18.01 3.66 -17.65
N PHE A 250 18.73 3.09 -16.68
CA PHE A 250 20.19 3.01 -16.71
C PHE A 250 20.69 2.10 -17.81
N LEU A 251 20.05 0.94 -18.01
CA LEU A 251 20.42 0.01 -19.07
C LEU A 251 20.24 0.64 -20.46
N LEU A 252 19.12 1.33 -20.70
CA LEU A 252 18.86 2.01 -21.97
C LEU A 252 19.83 3.17 -22.21
N LEU A 253 20.15 3.94 -21.18
CA LEU A 253 21.13 5.01 -21.25
C LEU A 253 22.53 4.46 -21.59
N LEU A 254 22.95 3.38 -20.93
CA LEU A 254 24.21 2.68 -21.22
C LEU A 254 24.22 2.09 -22.64
N ALA A 255 23.12 1.51 -23.09
CA ALA A 255 22.97 1.03 -24.46
C ALA A 255 23.06 2.19 -25.48
N GLY A 256 22.47 3.34 -25.18
CA GLY A 256 22.58 4.56 -25.99
C GLY A 256 24.02 5.04 -26.13
N PHE A 257 24.78 5.06 -25.02
CA PHE A 257 26.21 5.40 -25.05
C PHE A 257 27.04 4.37 -25.83
N ALA A 258 26.75 3.08 -25.72
CA ALA A 258 27.43 2.03 -26.48
C ALA A 258 27.23 2.21 -27.99
N VAL A 259 26.00 2.48 -28.44
CA VAL A 259 25.68 2.74 -29.86
C VAL A 259 26.39 4.00 -30.36
N ALA A 260 26.37 5.09 -29.59
CA ALA A 260 27.06 6.33 -29.96
C ALA A 260 28.60 6.15 -30.03
N GLY A 261 29.17 5.35 -29.12
CA GLY A 261 30.59 5.03 -29.10
C GLY A 261 31.05 4.20 -30.30
N VAL A 262 30.28 3.17 -30.67
CA VAL A 262 30.55 2.33 -31.86
C VAL A 262 30.49 3.16 -33.15
N ARG A 263 29.58 4.13 -33.24
CA ARG A 263 29.48 5.02 -34.42
C ARG A 263 30.73 5.88 -34.62
N LYS A 264 31.43 6.25 -33.55
CA LYS A 264 32.66 7.06 -33.60
C LYS A 264 33.89 6.26 -34.04
N LEU A 265 33.88 4.93 -33.86
CA LEU A 265 34.96 4.02 -34.26
C LEU A 265 34.88 3.59 -35.75
N ILE A 266 33.72 3.71 -36.39
CA ILE A 266 33.50 3.30 -37.79
C ILE A 266 33.83 4.43 -38.79
N VAL A 267 33.91 5.69 -38.33
CA VAL A 267 34.10 6.89 -39.19
C VAL A 267 35.58 7.35 -39.24
N LYS A 268 36.53 6.53 -38.77
CA LYS A 268 37.97 6.72 -38.98
C LYS A 268 38.51 5.66 -39.93
#